data_AF-B9TH59-F1
#
_entry.id   AF-B9TH59-F1
#
_cell.length_a   1.000
_cell.length_b   1.000
_cell.length_c   1.000
_cell.angle_alpha   90.00
_cell.angle_beta   90.00
_cell.angle_gamma   90.00
#
_symmetry.space_group_name_H-M   'P 1'
#
loop_
_entity.id
_entity.type
_entity.pdbx_description
1 polymer ?
#
loop_
_entity_poly.entity_id
_entity_poly.type
_entity_poly.pdbx_seq_one_letter_code
_entity_poly.pdbx_strand_id
1 'polypeptide(L)'
;MRNEEGDGLGVTMPPSLVNVEIYFDQKGLFQAAMDFFTAYQQNGWKSTYGRPIRNWKACAAEWIFNYRQVIELRRRRSRFYSGSF
;
A
#
# COMPACT_ATOMS: atom_id res chain seq x y z
N MET A 1 11.33 -29.66 13.98
CA MET A 1 11.76 -28.88 12.80
C MET A 1 11.05 -27.54 12.87
N ARG A 2 11.71 -26.46 12.44
CA ARG A 2 11.52 -25.05 12.90
C ARG A 2 10.07 -24.59 13.02
N ASN A 3 9.83 -23.94 14.17
CA ASN A 3 8.56 -23.45 14.67
C ASN A 3 7.86 -22.50 13.69
N GLU A 4 6.55 -22.70 13.62
CA GLU A 4 5.56 -21.82 13.03
C GLU A 4 5.43 -20.56 13.92
N GLU A 5 6.31 -19.58 13.71
CA GLU A 5 6.21 -18.25 14.32
C GLU A 5 5.14 -17.44 13.58
N GLY A 6 3.88 -17.82 13.81
CA GLY A 6 2.72 -17.00 13.53
C GLY A 6 2.64 -15.85 14.53
N ASP A 7 3.65 -14.98 14.52
CA ASP A 7 3.73 -13.87 15.45
C ASP A 7 2.59 -12.89 15.12
N GLY A 8 1.63 -12.72 16.02
CA GLY A 8 0.53 -11.75 15.93
C GLY A 8 0.95 -10.28 15.75
N LEU A 9 2.22 -10.01 15.44
CA LEU A 9 2.83 -8.75 15.05
C LEU A 9 2.38 -8.27 13.65
N GLY A 10 1.72 -9.12 12.87
CA GLY A 10 1.26 -8.80 11.52
C GLY A 10 2.42 -8.62 10.53
N VAL A 11 3.50 -9.38 10.72
CA VAL A 11 4.69 -9.44 9.86
C VAL A 11 4.66 -10.68 8.96
N THR A 12 3.64 -11.52 9.08
CA THR A 12 3.44 -12.70 8.24
C THR A 12 3.26 -12.29 6.78
N MET A 13 4.16 -12.78 5.93
CA MET A 13 4.18 -12.52 4.50
C MET A 13 3.80 -13.79 3.73
N PRO A 14 2.97 -13.68 2.68
CA PRO A 14 2.23 -12.48 2.28
C PRO A 14 1.09 -12.17 3.28
N PRO A 15 0.75 -10.89 3.49
CA PRO A 15 -0.39 -10.54 4.32
C PRO A 15 -1.69 -11.02 3.66
N SER A 16 -2.70 -11.34 4.48
CA SER A 16 -4.06 -11.52 3.96
C SER A 16 -4.61 -10.18 3.49
N LEU A 17 -5.49 -10.21 2.47
CA LEU A 17 -6.19 -9.02 2.00
C LEU A 17 -6.92 -8.32 3.16
N VAL A 18 -7.56 -9.09 4.04
CA VAL A 18 -8.26 -8.57 5.23
C VAL A 18 -7.33 -7.75 6.13
N ASN A 19 -6.10 -8.20 6.36
CA ASN A 19 -5.14 -7.44 7.17
C ASN A 19 -4.74 -6.11 6.49
N VAL A 20 -4.60 -6.13 5.17
CA VAL A 20 -4.32 -4.91 4.38
C VAL A 20 -5.51 -3.97 4.45
N GLU A 21 -6.73 -4.47 4.23
CA GLU A 21 -7.97 -3.70 4.32
C GLU A 21 -8.12 -3.03 5.69
N ILE A 22 -7.97 -3.75 6.79
CA ILE A 22 -8.04 -3.19 8.15
C ILE A 22 -6.98 -2.09 8.34
N TYR A 23 -5.75 -2.31 7.87
CA TYR A 23 -4.68 -1.31 7.99
C TYR A 23 -4.99 -0.03 7.19
N PHE A 24 -5.51 -0.17 5.98
CA PHE A 24 -5.88 0.96 5.13
C PHE A 24 -7.14 1.67 5.61
N ASP A 25 -8.10 0.94 6.18
CA ASP A 25 -9.31 1.48 6.80
C ASP A 25 -8.96 2.41 7.98
N GLN A 26 -8.03 1.98 8.84
CA GLN A 26 -7.48 2.82 9.93
C GLN A 26 -6.84 4.13 9.42
N LYS A 27 -6.48 4.21 8.14
CA LYS A 27 -5.91 5.41 7.49
C LYS A 27 -6.91 6.17 6.62
N GLY A 28 -8.17 5.74 6.60
CA GLY A 28 -9.25 6.31 5.80
C GLY A 28 -9.12 6.03 4.31
N LEU A 29 -8.43 4.96 3.92
CA LEU A 29 -8.10 4.61 2.53
C LEU A 29 -8.50 3.18 2.17
N PHE A 30 -9.57 2.66 2.75
CA PHE A 30 -10.07 1.30 2.49
C PHE A 30 -10.17 0.97 0.99
N GLN A 31 -10.70 1.90 0.19
CA GLN A 31 -10.86 1.71 -1.26
C GLN A 31 -9.53 1.49 -2.01
N ALA A 32 -8.42 2.02 -1.49
CA ALA A 32 -7.09 1.90 -2.09
C ALA A 32 -6.34 0.64 -1.63
N ALA A 33 -6.89 -0.11 -0.66
CA ALA A 33 -6.28 -1.33 -0.13
C ALA A 33 -6.16 -2.42 -1.22
N MET A 34 -7.23 -2.59 -2.01
CA MET A 34 -7.29 -3.57 -3.10
C MET A 34 -6.26 -3.26 -4.20
N ASP A 35 -6.12 -1.98 -4.56
CA ASP A 35 -5.14 -1.53 -5.56
C ASP A 35 -3.71 -1.84 -5.11
N PHE A 36 -3.40 -1.54 -3.83
CA PHE A 36 -2.13 -1.89 -3.23
C PHE A 36 -1.90 -3.42 -3.24
N PHE A 37 -2.85 -4.20 -2.74
CA PHE A 37 -2.71 -5.65 -2.65
C PHE A 37 -2.49 -6.29 -4.03
N THR A 38 -3.27 -5.88 -5.03
CA THR A 38 -3.17 -6.40 -6.40
C THR A 38 -1.80 -6.07 -7.02
N ALA A 39 -1.33 -4.83 -6.88
CA ALA A 39 -0.03 -4.41 -7.42
C ALA A 39 1.14 -5.21 -6.81
N TYR A 40 1.10 -5.46 -5.50
CA TYR A 40 2.15 -6.22 -4.81
C TYR A 40 2.03 -7.73 -5.02
N GLN A 41 0.80 -8.26 -5.17
CA GLN A 41 0.57 -9.66 -5.50
C GLN A 41 1.10 -10.01 -6.90
N GLN A 42 0.86 -9.14 -7.91
CA GLN A 42 1.39 -9.32 -9.27
C GLN A 42 2.93 -9.30 -9.30
N ASN A 43 3.55 -8.46 -8.48
CA ASN A 43 5.00 -8.41 -8.32
C ASN A 43 5.58 -9.52 -7.41
N GLY A 44 4.73 -10.43 -6.91
CA GLY A 44 5.14 -11.54 -6.06
C GLY A 44 5.72 -11.10 -4.71
N TRP A 45 5.27 -9.97 -4.17
CA TRP A 45 5.76 -9.40 -2.91
C TRP A 45 7.28 -9.20 -2.86
N LYS A 46 7.87 -8.85 -4.01
CA LYS A 46 9.28 -8.51 -4.16
C LYS A 46 9.44 -7.01 -4.35
N SER A 47 10.51 -6.46 -3.79
CA SER A 47 11.01 -5.13 -4.09
C SER A 47 11.45 -5.03 -5.56
N THR A 48 11.54 -3.82 -6.09
CA THR A 48 12.09 -3.51 -7.42
C THR A 48 13.49 -4.08 -7.64
N TYR A 49 14.27 -4.26 -6.57
CA TYR A 49 15.60 -4.88 -6.60
C TYR A 49 15.57 -6.42 -6.49
N GLY A 50 14.40 -7.05 -6.60
CA GLY A 50 14.20 -8.50 -6.49
C GLY A 50 14.27 -9.07 -5.07
N ARG A 51 14.43 -8.22 -4.04
CA ARG A 51 14.49 -8.64 -2.64
C ARG A 51 13.09 -8.92 -2.08
N PRO A 52 12.86 -9.99 -1.32
CA PRO A 52 11.55 -10.25 -0.71
C PRO A 52 11.21 -9.15 0.31
N ILE A 53 9.97 -8.68 0.27
CA ILE A 53 9.46 -7.72 1.23
C ILE A 53 9.28 -8.45 2.57
N ARG A 54 9.91 -7.92 3.62
CA ARG A 54 9.78 -8.46 4.98
C ARG A 54 8.70 -7.76 5.80
N ASN A 55 8.37 -6.52 5.43
CA ASN A 55 7.43 -5.70 6.16
C ASN A 55 6.49 -4.98 5.20
N TRP A 56 5.36 -5.62 4.90
CA TRP A 56 4.35 -5.04 4.04
C TRP A 56 3.71 -3.77 4.63
N LYS A 57 3.66 -3.61 5.97
CA LYS A 57 3.11 -2.40 6.61
C LYS A 57 3.98 -1.17 6.32
N ALA A 58 5.30 -1.34 6.30
CA ALA A 58 6.23 -0.28 5.91
C ALA A 58 6.03 0.12 4.45
N CYS A 59 5.92 -0.87 3.55
CA CYS A 59 5.61 -0.62 2.13
C CYS A 59 4.23 0.04 1.96
N ALA A 60 3.22 -0.38 2.71
CA ALA A 60 1.89 0.21 2.70
C ALA A 60 1.92 1.66 3.20
N ALA A 61 2.67 1.98 4.25
CA ALA A 61 2.82 3.34 4.75
C ALA A 61 3.45 4.27 3.70
N GLU A 62 4.53 3.82 3.05
CA GLU A 62 5.17 4.55 1.96
C GLU A 62 4.23 4.73 0.75
N TRP A 63 3.50 3.66 0.39
CA TRP A 63 2.53 3.72 -0.69
C TRP A 63 1.41 4.71 -0.40
N ILE A 64 0.85 4.70 0.82
CA ILE A 64 -0.18 5.65 1.26
C ILE A 64 0.35 7.09 1.21
N PHE A 65 1.59 7.32 1.66
CA PHE A 65 2.22 8.64 1.59
C PHE A 65 2.27 9.15 0.14
N ASN A 66 2.80 8.33 -0.77
CA ASN A 66 2.88 8.65 -2.20
C ASN A 66 1.50 8.84 -2.83
N TYR A 67 0.54 7.99 -2.51
CA TYR A 67 -0.84 8.07 -2.99
C TYR A 67 -1.49 9.43 -2.61
N ARG A 68 -1.30 9.88 -1.37
CA ARG A 68 -1.78 11.19 -0.90
C ARG A 68 -1.10 12.35 -1.65
N GLN A 69 0.21 12.28 -1.89
CA GLN A 69 0.91 13.30 -2.67
C GLN A 69 0.40 13.37 -4.10
N VAL A 70 0.16 12.23 -4.75
CA VAL A 70 -0.38 12.18 -6.12
C VAL A 70 -1.79 12.78 -6.19
N ILE A 71 -2.66 12.48 -5.22
CA ILE A 71 -4.00 13.10 -5.15
C ILE A 71 -3.88 14.62 -5.01
N GLU A 72 -3.03 15.10 -4.12
CA GLU A 72 -2.84 16.54 -3.90
C GLU A 72 -2.24 17.23 -5.13
N LEU A 73 -1.26 16.62 -5.80
CA LEU A 73 -0.72 17.12 -7.06
C LEU A 73 -1.80 17.18 -8.16
N ARG A 74 -2.64 16.14 -8.29
CA ARG A 74 -3.77 16.13 -9.23
C ARG A 74 -4.77 17.25 -8.90
N ARG A 75 -5.11 17.45 -7.63
CA ARG A 75 -5.99 18.55 -7.18
C ARG A 75 -5.40 19.92 -7.49
N ARG A 76 -4.11 20.13 -7.23
CA ARG A 76 -3.40 21.39 -7.53
C ARG A 76 -3.37 21.67 -9.02
N ARG A 77 -3.07 20.66 -9.83
CA ARG A 77 -3.00 20.79 -11.30
C ARG A 77 -4.37 21.00 -11.94
N SER A 78 -5.44 20.44 -11.36
CA SER A 78 -6.83 20.69 -11.78
C SER A 78 -7.32 22.12 -11.52
N ARG A 79 -6.70 22.85 -10.58
CA ARG A 79 -7.05 24.26 -10.29
C ARG A 79 -6.58 25.24 -11.37
N PHE A 80 -5.76 24.80 -12.33
CA PHE A 80 -5.22 25.62 -13.41
C PHE A 80 -5.88 25.39 -14.78
N TYR A 81 -6.98 24.62 -14.85
CA TYR A 81 -7.78 24.44 -16.08
C TYR A 81 -9.21 24.99 -15.96
N SER A 82 -9.39 26.08 -15.21
CA SER A 82 -10.65 26.86 -15.16
C SER A 82 -10.43 28.31 -15.59
N GLY A 83 -9.67 28.52 -16.66
CA GLY A 83 -9.44 29.87 -17.19
C GLY A 83 -8.39 29.90 -18.28
N SER A 84 -8.77 29.48 -19.49
CA SER A 84 -8.14 30.00 -20.71
C SER A 84 -9.27 30.49 -21.60
N PHE A 85 -9.20 31.79 -21.88
CA PHE A 85 -10.07 32.60 -22.75
C PHE A 85 -10.10 32.08 -24.19
#